data_AF-A0A3D3T0H8-F1
#
_entry.id   AF-A0A3D3T0H8-F1
#
_cell.length_a   1.000
_cell.length_b   1.000
_cell.length_c   1.000
_cell.angle_alpha   90.00
_cell.angle_beta   90.00
_cell.angle_gamma   90.00
#
_symmetry.space_group_name_H-M   'P 1'
#
loop_
_entity.id
_entity.type
_entity.pdbx_description
1 polymer ?
#
loop_
_entity_poly.entity_id
_entity_poly.type
_entity_poly.pdbx_seq_one_letter_code
_entity_poly.pdbx_strand_id
1 'polypeptide(L)' 'MSIQHRLVEYNDGETLLEGYLAYDDKYQEPRPGIIIAHTWWGRSPLECRRADQLAELGYVGFALDMYGKGLLGTSPEE' A
#
# COMPACT_ATOMS: atom_id res chain seq x y z
N MET A 1 -14.75 14.07 5.69
CA MET A 1 -13.29 14.05 5.51
C MET A 1 -12.77 12.92 6.36
N SER A 2 -12.48 11.80 5.72
CA SER A 2 -11.94 10.60 6.35
C SER A 2 -10.93 10.00 5.40
N ILE A 3 -9.83 9.48 5.97
CA ILE A 3 -8.90 8.68 5.19
C ILE A 3 -9.66 7.46 4.68
N GLN A 4 -9.72 7.33 3.36
CA GLN A 4 -10.25 6.18 2.67
C GLN A 4 -9.09 5.24 2.37
N HIS A 5 -9.32 3.96 2.52
CA HIS A 5 -8.39 2.95 2.09
C HIS A 5 -9.09 1.81 1.38
N ARG A 6 -8.40 1.23 0.39
CA ARG A 6 -8.88 0.05 -0.32
C ARG A 6 -7.71 -0.78 -0.82
N LEU A 7 -7.99 -2.06 -0.98
CA LEU A 7 -7.10 -2.96 -1.68
C LEU A 7 -7.24 -2.75 -3.19
N VAL A 8 -6.12 -2.78 -3.88
CA VAL A 8 -6.03 -2.62 -5.34
C VAL A 8 -5.26 -3.81 -5.87
N GLU A 9 -5.95 -4.62 -6.67
CA GLU A 9 -5.32 -5.69 -7.43
C GLU A 9 -4.50 -5.13 -8.59
N TYR A 10 -3.32 -5.68 -8.81
CA TYR A 10 -2.46 -5.39 -9.95
C TYR A 10 -1.66 -6.62 -10.34
N ASN A 11 -1.05 -6.62 -11.53
CA ASN A 11 -0.28 -7.75 -12.03
C ASN A 11 1.18 -7.35 -12.26
N ASP A 12 2.09 -8.23 -11.87
CA ASP A 12 3.46 -8.27 -12.38
C ASP A 12 3.64 -9.54 -13.23
N GLY A 13 3.61 -9.37 -14.56
CA GLY A 13 3.47 -10.49 -15.49
C GLY A 13 2.16 -11.25 -15.28
N GLU A 14 2.26 -12.53 -14.94
CA GLU A 14 1.10 -13.40 -14.62
C GLU A 14 0.79 -13.45 -13.11
N THR A 15 1.60 -12.78 -12.28
CA THR A 15 1.44 -12.79 -10.83
C THR A 15 0.41 -11.74 -10.41
N LEU A 16 -0.71 -12.18 -9.85
CA LEU A 16 -1.71 -11.31 -9.23
C LEU A 16 -1.25 -10.85 -7.84
N LEU A 17 -1.10 -9.55 -7.67
CA LEU A 17 -0.64 -8.86 -6.47
C LEU A 17 -1.74 -7.95 -5.91
N GLU A 18 -1.68 -7.62 -4.62
CA GLU A 18 -2.71 -6.81 -3.96
C GLU A 18 -2.10 -5.73 -3.06
N GLY A 19 -2.11 -4.49 -3.55
CA GLY A 19 -1.59 -3.34 -2.82
C GLY A 19 -2.64 -2.64 -1.98
N TYR A 20 -2.20 -1.85 -1.01
CA TYR A 20 -3.06 -1.05 -0.15
C TYR A 20 -2.95 0.43 -0.53
N LEU A 21 -4.05 1.02 -0.98
CA LEU A 21 -4.16 2.41 -1.38
C LEU A 21 -4.85 3.20 -0.28
N ALA A 22 -4.23 4.29 0.20
CA ALA A 22 -4.78 5.24 1.15
C ALA A 22 -4.78 6.67 0.60
N TYR A 23 -5.88 7.40 0.78
CA TYR A 23 -6.03 8.78 0.34
C TYR A 23 -7.10 9.51 1.15
N ASP A 24 -7.03 10.84 1.18
CA ASP A 24 -8.05 11.68 1.81
C ASP A 24 -9.11 12.09 0.77
N ASP A 25 -10.37 11.73 1.03
CA ASP A 25 -11.51 11.97 0.12
C ASP A 25 -11.89 13.46 -0.04
N LYS A 26 -11.27 14.35 0.74
CA LYS A 26 -11.47 15.81 0.56
C LYS A 26 -10.83 16.35 -0.71
N TYR A 27 -9.84 15.65 -1.28
CA TYR A 27 -9.16 16.08 -2.50
C TYR A 27 -9.77 15.41 -3.72
N GLN A 28 -10.29 16.21 -4.66
CA GLN A 28 -10.82 15.71 -5.94
C GLN A 28 -9.82 15.83 -7.10
N GLU A 29 -8.80 16.68 -6.93
CA GLU A 29 -7.73 16.88 -7.91
C GLU A 29 -6.59 15.86 -7.73
N PRO A 30 -5.82 15.55 -8.79
CA PRO A 30 -4.63 14.70 -8.68
C PRO A 30 -3.66 15.15 -7.59
N ARG A 31 -3.11 14.18 -6.86
CA ARG A 31 -2.16 14.39 -5.76
C ARG A 31 -0.88 13.60 -6.00
N PRO A 32 0.27 14.03 -5.46
CA PRO A 32 1.49 13.24 -5.57
C PRO A 32 1.31 11.88 -4.90
N GLY A 33 1.63 10.82 -5.65
CA GLY A 33 1.59 9.44 -5.17
C GLY A 33 2.94 9.01 -4.60
N ILE A 34 2.91 8.30 -3.48
CA ILE A 34 4.10 7.73 -2.84
C ILE A 34 3.89 6.23 -2.72
N ILE A 35 4.83 5.48 -3.28
CA ILE A 35 4.88 4.02 -3.20
C ILE A 35 5.74 3.63 -2.00
N ILE A 36 5.21 2.75 -1.15
CA ILE A 36 5.90 2.20 0.02
C ILE A 36 6.24 0.75 -0.29
N ALA A 37 7.53 0.46 -0.40
CA ALA A 37 8.05 -0.90 -0.50
C ALA A 37 8.14 -1.53 0.88
N HIS A 38 7.63 -2.76 1.00
CA HIS A 38 7.74 -3.51 2.25
C HIS A 38 9.15 -4.04 2.46
N THR A 39 9.46 -4.38 3.72
CA THR A 39 10.66 -5.17 4.06
C THR A 39 10.47 -6.63 3.65
N TRP A 40 11.44 -7.51 3.93
CA TRP A 40 11.32 -8.95 3.70
C TRP A 40 10.03 -9.58 4.29
N TRP A 41 9.39 -8.92 5.26
CA TRP A 41 8.15 -9.38 5.90
C TRP A 41 6.92 -9.38 4.98
N GLY A 42 6.93 -8.69 3.84
CA GLY A 42 5.73 -8.54 3.00
C GLY A 42 4.86 -7.34 3.40
N ARG A 43 3.75 -7.12 2.68
CA ARG A 43 2.82 -5.99 2.94
C ARG A 43 2.09 -6.17 4.26
N SER A 44 2.65 -5.64 5.34
CA SER A 44 2.13 -5.79 6.70
C SER A 44 1.27 -4.60 7.15
N PRO A 45 0.66 -4.65 8.34
CA PRO A 45 0.02 -3.49 8.94
C PRO A 45 0.96 -2.30 9.14
N LEU A 46 2.28 -2.50 9.17
CA LEU A 46 3.25 -1.40 9.28
C LEU A 46 3.21 -0.52 8.02
N GLU A 47 3.31 -1.12 6.84
CA GLU A 47 3.30 -0.41 5.57
C GLU A 47 1.94 0.23 5.30
N CYS A 48 0.84 -0.46 5.66
CA CYS A 48 -0.51 0.10 5.55
C CYS A 48 -0.67 1.37 6.41
N ARG A 49 -0.22 1.33 7.68
CA ARG A 49 -0.24 2.53 8.54
C ARG A 49 0.63 3.67 8.00
N ARG A 50 1.75 3.35 7.33
CA ARG A 50 2.56 4.37 6.65
C ARG A 50 1.80 5.00 5.49
N ALA A 51 1.03 4.23 4.73
CA ALA A 51 0.17 4.76 3.68
C ALA A 51 -0.89 5.72 4.25
N ASP A 52 -1.51 5.36 5.37
CA ASP A 52 -2.48 6.22 6.07
C ASP A 52 -1.85 7.55 6.53
N GLN A 53 -0.67 7.49 7.15
CA GLN A 53 0.06 8.69 7.58
C GLN A 53 0.40 9.62 6.40
N LEU A 54 0.75 9.07 5.24
CA LEU A 54 0.98 9.87 4.04
C LEU A 54 -0.31 10.50 3.52
N ALA A 55 -1.44 9.77 3.59
CA ALA A 55 -2.75 10.29 3.23
C ALA A 55 -3.17 11.47 4.14
N GLU A 56 -2.91 11.38 5.44
CA GLU A 56 -3.13 12.47 6.40
C GLU A 56 -2.32 13.74 6.06
N LEU A 57 -1.11 13.57 5.50
CA LEU A 57 -0.27 14.67 5.01
C LEU A 57 -0.70 15.20 3.63
N GLY A 58 -1.73 14.62 3.01
CA GLY A 58 -2.29 15.03 1.74
C GLY A 58 -1.62 14.42 0.50
N TYR A 59 -0.87 13.32 0.68
CA TYR A 59 -0.37 12.48 -0.41
C TYR A 59 -1.37 11.35 -0.72
N VAL A 60 -1.12 10.62 -1.81
CA VAL A 60 -1.74 9.30 -2.02
C VAL A 60 -0.71 8.25 -1.64
N GLY A 61 -0.98 7.49 -0.58
CA GLY A 61 -0.09 6.42 -0.11
C GLY A 61 -0.46 5.10 -0.77
N PHE A 62 0.53 4.39 -1.32
CA PHE A 62 0.33 3.06 -1.86
C PHE A 62 1.37 2.08 -1.29
N ALA A 63 0.94 1.20 -0.38
CA ALA A 63 1.78 0.11 0.10
C ALA A 63 1.69 -1.06 -0.87
N LEU A 64 2.78 -1.31 -1.59
CA LEU A 64 2.86 -2.35 -2.58
C LEU A 64 3.00 -3.73 -1.92
N ASP A 65 2.58 -4.77 -2.62
CA ASP A 65 2.73 -6.18 -2.25
C ASP A 65 3.57 -6.89 -3.33
N MET A 66 4.81 -7.25 -3.01
CA MET A 66 5.68 -7.98 -3.95
C MET A 66 5.44 -9.49 -3.93
N TYR A 67 4.83 -10.02 -2.87
CA TYR A 67 4.66 -11.47 -2.71
C TYR A 67 3.29 -11.94 -3.19
N GLY A 68 2.30 -11.07 -3.11
CA GLY A 68 0.95 -11.26 -3.62
C GLY A 68 -0.03 -11.75 -2.57
N LYS A 69 -1.30 -11.33 -2.72
CA LYS A 69 -2.44 -11.72 -1.87
C LYS A 69 -2.18 -11.61 -0.35
N GLY A 70 -1.39 -10.64 0.08
CA GLY A 70 -1.09 -10.43 1.50
C GLY A 70 -0.22 -11.52 2.11
N LEU A 71 0.56 -12.24 1.30
CA LEU A 71 1.58 -13.16 1.79
C LEU A 71 2.62 -12.38 2.61
N LEU A 72 2.94 -12.94 3.78
CA LEU A 72 3.96 -12.41 4.68
C LEU A 72 5.09 -13.43 4.78
N GLY A 73 6.33 -12.94 4.84
CA GLY A 73 7.49 -13.77 5.12
C GLY A 73 7.42 -14.34 6.54
N THR A 74 7.99 -15.53 6.77
CA THR A 74 8.01 -16.12 8.12
C THR A 74 9.32 -15.84 8.87
N SER A 75 10.43 -15.67 8.14
CA SER A 75 11.74 -15.31 8.69
C SER A 75 12.60 -14.55 7.66
N PRO A 76 13.61 -13.76 8.07
CA PRO A 76 14.49 -13.07 7.12
C PRO A 76 15.37 -14.01 6.29
N GLU A 77 15.51 -15.27 6.72
CA GLU A 77 16.33 -16.30 6.08
C GLU A 77 15.57 -17.14 5.03
N GLU A 78 14.25 -16.95 4.91
CA GLU A 78 13.48 -17.39 3.72
C GLU A 78 13.67 -16.43 2.55
#